data_AF-A0A948MMG3-F1
#
_entry.id   AF-A0A948MMG3-F1
#
_cell.length_a   1.000
_cell.length_b   1.000
_cell.length_c   1.000
_cell.angle_alpha   90.00
_cell.angle_beta   90.00
_cell.angle_gamma   90.00
#
_symmetry.space_group_name_H-M   'P 1'
#
loop_
_entity.id
_entity.type
_entity.pdbx_description
1 polymer ?
#
loop_
_entity_poly.entity_id
_entity_poly.type
_entity_poly.pdbx_seq_one_letter_code
_entity_poly.pdbx_strand_id
1 'polypeptide(L)'
;MTNHPRWRRFFFSFALMLTLLLAAIGSGHAQDASGSSSRRDIRPLDLRLVIHEHFSVLMPFGWWTGSPERRGDTINLSINIPQWWEGNPTSALLALCPPRHSEIWTEITVMRLQPHYRKLPWSEHECRR
;
A
#
# COMPACT_ATOMS: atom_id res chain seq x y z
N MET A 1 31.98 -35.15 -45.48
CA MET A 1 30.58 -35.57 -45.73
C MET A 1 29.71 -34.82 -44.72
N THR A 2 29.21 -33.60 -45.01
CA THR A 2 27.88 -33.30 -45.62
C THR A 2 26.75 -33.88 -44.76
N ASN A 3 25.78 -33.16 -44.16
CA ASN A 3 25.10 -31.91 -44.54
C ASN A 3 24.40 -31.24 -43.33
N HIS A 4 24.41 -29.91 -43.29
CA HIS A 4 23.36 -29.08 -42.68
C HIS A 4 22.24 -28.83 -43.72
N PRO A 5 21.00 -28.56 -43.27
CA PRO A 5 20.44 -27.21 -43.49
C PRO A 5 19.61 -26.73 -42.28
N ARG A 6 19.89 -25.57 -41.66
CA ARG A 6 19.54 -24.20 -42.08
C ARG A 6 18.10 -24.05 -42.58
N TRP A 7 17.16 -23.84 -41.65
CA TRP A 7 15.87 -23.22 -41.96
C TRP A 7 15.94 -21.71 -41.73
N ARG A 8 15.78 -21.00 -42.85
CA ARG A 8 15.79 -19.54 -43.02
C ARG A 8 14.39 -18.99 -42.74
N ARG A 9 14.35 -17.93 -41.94
CA ARG A 9 13.77 -16.61 -42.27
C ARG A 9 12.44 -16.61 -43.05
N PHE A 10 11.33 -16.45 -42.35
CA PHE A 10 10.23 -15.56 -42.75
C PHE A 10 10.53 -14.22 -42.05
N PHE A 11 10.92 -13.09 -42.64
CA PHE A 11 10.39 -12.35 -43.80
C PHE A 11 8.87 -12.18 -43.73
N PHE A 12 8.39 -11.14 -43.04
CA PHE A 12 7.99 -9.88 -43.67
C PHE A 12 7.37 -8.91 -42.66
N SER A 13 8.00 -7.73 -42.54
CA SER A 13 7.39 -6.51 -42.03
C SER A 13 6.13 -6.19 -42.83
N PHE A 14 4.97 -6.10 -42.17
CA PHE A 14 3.80 -5.45 -42.77
C PHE A 14 3.77 -4.00 -42.28
N ALA A 15 4.03 -3.12 -43.21
CA ALA A 15 4.16 -1.69 -43.04
C ALA A 15 2.82 -1.05 -42.64
N LEU A 16 2.88 -0.21 -41.60
CA LEU A 16 2.48 1.19 -41.63
C LEU A 16 1.70 1.66 -42.88
N MET A 17 0.36 1.65 -42.85
CA MET A 17 -0.51 2.58 -43.59
C MET A 17 -1.99 2.33 -43.26
N LEU A 18 -2.54 3.06 -42.28
CA LEU A 18 -3.93 3.55 -42.36
C LEU A 18 -4.13 4.73 -41.39
N THR A 19 -3.42 5.81 -41.68
CA THR A 19 -3.77 7.15 -41.21
C THR A 19 -4.91 7.72 -42.07
N LEU A 20 -5.80 8.47 -41.41
CA LEU A 20 -6.72 9.49 -41.91
C LEU A 20 -8.12 9.07 -42.37
N LEU A 21 -9.11 9.53 -41.57
CA LEU A 21 -10.52 9.93 -41.83
C LEU A 21 -11.36 9.34 -40.68
N LEU A 22 -11.72 10.09 -39.63
CA LEU A 22 -12.69 11.19 -39.67
C LEU A 22 -12.29 12.32 -38.69
N ALA A 23 -12.18 13.52 -39.24
CA ALA A 23 -12.32 14.77 -38.53
C ALA A 23 -13.80 15.20 -38.52
N ALA A 24 -14.15 16.04 -37.53
CA ALA A 24 -15.45 16.68 -37.27
C ALA A 24 -16.50 15.72 -36.70
N ILE A 25 -17.05 15.96 -35.51
CA ILE A 25 -18.00 17.04 -35.21
C ILE A 25 -17.96 17.39 -33.72
N GLY A 26 -17.87 18.69 -33.41
CA GLY A 26 -18.53 19.38 -32.28
C GLY A 26 -18.13 18.95 -30.85
N SER A 27 -17.81 19.81 -29.90
CA SER A 27 -18.05 21.24 -29.76
C SER A 27 -17.08 21.74 -28.70
N GLY A 28 -16.59 22.95 -28.86
CA GLY A 28 -15.86 23.64 -27.81
C GLY A 28 -16.72 23.73 -26.56
N HIS A 29 -16.36 22.97 -25.54
CA HIS A 29 -16.51 23.43 -24.18
C HIS A 29 -15.14 23.93 -23.76
N ALA A 30 -14.98 25.26 -23.88
CA ALA A 30 -14.13 25.98 -22.96
C ALA A 30 -14.54 25.53 -21.56
N GLN A 31 -13.79 24.59 -20.99
CA GLN A 31 -13.76 24.42 -19.55
C GLN A 31 -13.00 25.64 -19.08
N ASP A 32 -13.79 26.65 -18.70
CA ASP A 32 -13.34 27.76 -17.92
C ASP A 32 -12.33 27.24 -16.90
N ALA A 33 -11.12 27.80 -16.97
CA ALA A 33 -10.17 27.79 -15.88
C ALA A 33 -10.82 28.57 -14.72
N SER A 34 -11.86 27.98 -14.13
CA SER A 34 -12.36 28.39 -12.84
C SER A 34 -11.27 27.99 -11.89
N GLY A 35 -10.54 29.00 -11.42
CA GLY A 35 -9.59 28.88 -10.33
C GLY A 35 -10.30 28.22 -9.16
N SER A 36 -10.21 26.89 -9.10
CA SER A 36 -10.31 26.17 -7.85
C SER A 36 -9.07 26.58 -7.10
N SER A 37 -9.18 27.72 -6.40
CA SER A 37 -8.45 27.87 -5.15
C SER A 37 -8.63 26.53 -4.45
N SER A 38 -7.52 25.80 -4.32
CA SER A 38 -7.43 24.56 -3.58
C SER A 38 -7.76 24.93 -2.14
N ARG A 39 -9.05 25.11 -1.86
CA ARG A 39 -9.63 24.90 -0.55
C ARG A 39 -9.36 23.43 -0.34
N ARG A 40 -8.17 23.15 0.23
CA ARG A 40 -7.80 21.86 0.80
C ARG A 40 -9.08 21.35 1.42
N ASP A 41 -9.64 20.32 0.83
CA ASP A 41 -10.79 19.63 1.39
C ASP A 41 -10.27 19.16 2.74
N ILE A 42 -10.58 19.89 3.82
CA ILE A 42 -10.12 19.56 5.18
C ILE A 42 -11.00 18.38 5.60
N ARG A 43 -10.80 17.24 4.95
CA ARG A 43 -11.35 15.99 5.41
C ARG A 43 -10.52 15.61 6.65
N PRO A 44 -11.16 15.36 7.80
CA PRO A 44 -10.45 14.86 8.96
C PRO A 44 -9.74 13.55 8.61
N LEU A 45 -8.52 13.37 9.10
CA LEU A 45 -7.75 12.16 8.87
C LEU A 45 -8.51 10.95 9.42
N ASP A 46 -8.86 10.01 8.56
CA ASP A 46 -9.42 8.73 9.01
C ASP A 46 -8.27 7.83 9.49
N LEU A 47 -7.90 7.99 10.76
CA LEU A 47 -6.78 7.27 11.36
C LEU A 47 -6.94 5.74 11.23
N ARG A 48 -8.16 5.20 11.23
CA ARG A 48 -8.37 3.75 11.08
C ARG A 48 -7.99 3.29 9.67
N LEU A 49 -8.37 4.06 8.65
CA LEU A 49 -8.03 3.77 7.26
C LEU A 49 -6.52 3.83 7.04
N VAL A 50 -5.86 4.89 7.51
CA VAL A 50 -4.40 5.05 7.35
C VAL A 50 -3.62 3.93 8.03
N ILE A 51 -4.02 3.56 9.25
CA ILE A 51 -3.42 2.41 9.95
C ILE A 51 -3.63 1.14 9.12
N HIS A 52 -4.84 0.90 8.62
CA HIS A 52 -5.12 -0.27 7.80
C HIS A 52 -4.22 -0.31 6.56
N GLU A 53 -4.09 0.80 5.83
CA GLU A 53 -3.24 0.91 4.64
C GLU A 53 -1.76 0.63 4.97
N HIS A 54 -1.21 1.28 6.01
CA HIS A 54 0.16 1.04 6.48
C HIS A 54 0.43 -0.44 6.75
N PHE A 55 -0.45 -1.08 7.52
CA PHE A 55 -0.28 -2.48 7.87
C PHE A 55 -0.53 -3.43 6.70
N SER A 56 -1.45 -3.10 5.78
CA SER A 56 -1.73 -3.93 4.59
C SER A 56 -0.52 -4.13 3.68
N VAL A 57 0.40 -3.15 3.64
CA VAL A 57 1.59 -3.20 2.79
C VAL A 57 2.75 -3.93 3.48
N LEU A 58 2.91 -3.73 4.79
CA LEU A 58 4.06 -4.28 5.53
C LEU A 58 3.82 -5.66 6.15
N MET A 59 2.57 -6.13 6.17
CA MET A 59 2.22 -7.38 6.86
C MET A 59 2.91 -8.60 6.22
N PRO A 60 3.60 -9.44 7.00
CA PRO A 60 4.04 -10.74 6.52
C PRO A 60 2.84 -11.61 6.10
N PHE A 61 3.09 -12.56 5.20
CA PHE A 61 2.05 -13.46 4.71
C PHE A 61 1.35 -14.20 5.85
N GLY A 62 0.01 -14.17 5.84
CA GLY A 62 -0.84 -14.88 6.81
C GLY A 62 -0.92 -14.24 8.19
N TRP A 63 -0.30 -13.07 8.41
CA TRP A 63 -0.52 -12.25 9.60
C TRP A 63 -1.74 -11.35 9.39
N TRP A 64 -2.37 -10.89 10.48
CA TRP A 64 -3.49 -9.95 10.40
C TRP A 64 -3.62 -9.07 11.64
N THR A 65 -4.18 -7.87 11.47
CA THR A 65 -4.44 -6.95 12.58
C THR A 65 -5.80 -7.22 13.22
N GLY A 66 -5.90 -6.95 14.52
CA GLY A 66 -7.18 -6.72 15.18
C GLY A 66 -7.72 -5.31 14.88
N SER A 67 -8.83 -4.95 15.53
CA SER A 67 -9.31 -3.57 15.50
C SER A 67 -8.36 -2.66 16.27
N PRO A 68 -7.95 -1.50 15.72
CA PRO A 68 -7.23 -0.50 16.50
C PRO A 68 -8.13 0.07 17.60
N GLU A 69 -7.60 0.11 18.82
CA GLU A 69 -8.23 0.72 19.99
C GLU A 69 -7.53 2.02 20.34
N ARG A 70 -8.29 3.11 20.51
CA ARG A 70 -7.74 4.41 20.90
C ARG A 70 -7.90 4.63 22.40
N ARG A 71 -6.80 5.01 23.06
CA ARG A 71 -6.77 5.47 24.45
C ARG A 71 -5.98 6.78 24.51
N GLY A 72 -6.69 7.91 24.43
CA GLY A 72 -6.08 9.23 24.36
C GLY A 72 -5.26 9.42 23.07
N ASP A 73 -3.97 9.71 23.25
CA ASP A 73 -2.97 9.87 22.18
C ASP A 73 -2.23 8.56 21.84
N THR A 74 -2.69 7.43 22.38
CA THR A 74 -2.14 6.10 22.13
C THR A 74 -3.10 5.24 21.33
N ILE A 75 -2.59 4.52 20.34
CA ILE A 75 -3.30 3.44 19.65
C ILE A 75 -2.72 2.11 20.10
N ASN A 76 -3.59 1.19 20.54
CA ASN A 76 -3.24 -0.20 20.77
C ASN A 76 -3.73 -1.02 19.57
N LEU A 77 -2.85 -1.85 19.02
CA LEU A 77 -3.13 -2.71 17.88
C LEU A 77 -2.66 -4.12 18.15
N SER A 78 -3.59 -5.07 18.20
CA SER A 78 -3.27 -6.49 18.24
C SER A 78 -2.78 -6.97 16.89
N ILE A 79 -1.67 -7.69 16.85
CA ILE A 79 -1.09 -8.32 15.65
C ILE A 79 -1.17 -9.83 15.83
N ASN A 80 -1.97 -10.51 15.02
CA ASN A 80 -2.12 -11.95 15.08
C ASN A 80 -1.11 -12.63 14.16
N ILE A 81 -0.38 -13.59 14.71
CA ILE A 81 0.70 -14.32 14.05
C ILE A 81 0.25 -15.77 13.86
N PRO A 82 0.33 -16.32 12.63
CA PRO A 82 -0.12 -17.67 12.36
C PRO A 82 0.71 -18.71 13.11
N GLN A 83 0.07 -19.82 13.48
CA GLN A 83 0.69 -20.85 14.33
C GLN A 83 1.91 -21.53 13.69
N TRP A 84 1.93 -21.60 12.36
CA TRP A 84 3.03 -22.20 11.58
C TRP A 84 4.26 -21.29 11.48
N TRP A 85 4.14 -20.00 11.78
CA TRP A 85 5.27 -19.08 11.70
C TRP A 85 6.28 -19.38 12.81
N GLU A 86 7.57 -19.24 12.52
CA GLU A 86 8.66 -19.46 13.46
C GLU A 86 9.52 -18.21 13.60
N GLY A 87 9.98 -17.93 14.82
CA GLY A 87 10.82 -16.78 15.13
C GLY A 87 10.46 -16.11 16.45
N ASN A 88 11.00 -14.92 16.67
CA ASN A 88 10.69 -14.09 17.83
C ASN A 88 9.63 -13.03 17.46
N PRO A 89 8.38 -13.13 17.96
CA PRO A 89 7.31 -12.19 17.65
C PRO A 89 7.69 -10.73 17.90
N THR A 90 8.27 -10.43 19.06
CA THR A 90 8.62 -9.06 19.44
C THR A 90 9.63 -8.45 18.47
N SER A 91 10.64 -9.21 18.06
CA SER A 91 11.65 -8.73 17.10
C SER A 91 11.06 -8.50 15.71
N ALA A 92 10.15 -9.37 15.27
CA ALA A 92 9.46 -9.21 13.98
C ALA A 92 8.57 -7.97 13.93
N LEU A 93 7.94 -7.60 15.05
CA LEU A 93 7.08 -6.41 15.13
C LEU A 93 7.84 -5.09 14.97
N LEU A 94 9.14 -5.06 15.28
CA LEU A 94 9.97 -3.84 15.12
C LEU A 94 9.94 -3.32 13.68
N ALA A 95 9.89 -4.23 12.71
CA ALA A 95 9.84 -3.89 11.28
C ALA A 95 8.48 -3.34 10.83
N LEU A 96 7.44 -3.44 11.67
CA LEU A 96 6.08 -2.98 11.36
C LEU A 96 5.79 -1.57 11.87
N CYS A 97 6.69 -0.97 12.66
CA CYS A 97 6.50 0.38 13.17
C CYS A 97 6.33 1.40 12.02
N PRO A 98 5.36 2.33 12.11
CA PRO A 98 5.23 3.38 11.12
C PRO A 98 6.50 4.23 11.01
N PRO A 99 6.91 4.61 9.79
CA PRO A 99 8.06 5.48 9.61
C PRO A 99 7.82 6.83 10.30
N ARG A 100 8.88 7.51 10.76
CA ARG A 100 8.78 8.78 11.54
C ARG A 100 8.01 9.91 10.84
N HIS A 101 7.90 9.85 9.52
CA HIS A 101 7.19 10.81 8.67
C HIS A 101 5.77 10.37 8.28
N SER A 102 5.29 9.23 8.81
CA SER A 102 3.91 8.78 8.61
C SER A 102 2.91 9.80 9.15
N GLU A 103 1.82 9.99 8.42
CA GLU A 103 0.70 10.85 8.86
C GLU A 103 -0.02 10.30 10.10
N ILE A 104 0.16 9.03 10.45
CA ILE A 104 -0.33 8.45 11.71
C ILE A 104 0.10 9.31 12.90
N TRP A 105 1.33 9.82 12.89
CA TRP A 105 1.92 10.61 13.98
C TRP A 105 1.35 12.02 14.12
N THR A 106 0.44 12.47 13.24
CA THR A 106 -0.25 13.76 13.43
C THR A 106 -1.37 13.66 14.45
N GLU A 107 -1.91 12.45 14.66
CA GLU A 107 -3.07 12.20 15.53
C GLU A 107 -2.70 11.49 16.85
N ILE A 108 -1.55 10.82 16.89
CA ILE A 108 -1.11 9.98 18.03
C ILE A 108 0.37 10.18 18.33
N THR A 109 0.74 9.98 19.59
CA THR A 109 2.14 10.05 20.06
C THR A 109 2.78 8.67 20.14
N VAL A 110 1.98 7.64 20.44
CA VAL A 110 2.44 6.27 20.67
C VAL A 110 1.54 5.28 19.93
N MET A 111 2.16 4.33 19.25
CA MET A 111 1.48 3.14 18.72
C MET A 111 2.02 1.90 19.42
N ARG A 112 1.14 1.20 20.11
CA ARG A 112 1.41 -0.02 20.85
C ARG A 112 1.01 -1.23 20.02
N LEU A 113 1.99 -2.08 19.71
CA LEU A 113 1.80 -3.30 18.95
C LEU A 113 1.86 -4.50 19.89
N GLN A 114 0.75 -5.23 19.99
CA GLN A 114 0.60 -6.37 20.89
C GLN A 114 0.56 -7.67 20.06
N PRO A 115 1.66 -8.44 20.00
CA PRO A 115 1.66 -9.70 19.25
C PRO A 115 0.81 -10.75 19.97
N HIS A 116 0.01 -11.48 19.19
CA HIS A 116 -0.76 -12.65 19.58
C HIS A 116 -0.21 -13.83 18.79
N TYR A 117 0.60 -14.67 19.44
CA TYR A 117 1.28 -15.80 18.81
C TYR A 117 0.96 -17.09 19.55
N ARG A 118 0.60 -18.14 18.79
CA ARG A 118 0.14 -19.44 19.32
C ARG A 118 -0.98 -19.29 20.37
N LYS A 119 -1.94 -18.39 20.10
CA LYS A 119 -3.09 -18.06 20.95
C LYS A 119 -2.74 -17.43 22.30
N LEU A 120 -1.52 -16.91 22.46
CA LEU A 120 -1.08 -16.23 23.67
C LEU A 120 -0.71 -14.77 23.36
N PRO A 121 -1.04 -13.80 24.24
CA PRO A 121 -0.47 -12.46 24.15
C PRO A 121 1.02 -12.52 24.54
N TRP A 122 1.84 -11.80 23.80
CA TRP A 122 3.30 -11.69 24.03
C TRP A 122 3.65 -10.32 24.63
N SER A 123 4.93 -9.98 24.76
CA SER A 123 5.29 -8.62 25.19
C SER A 123 4.88 -7.60 24.12
N GLU A 124 4.21 -6.54 24.55
CA GLU A 124 3.91 -5.36 23.74
C GLU A 124 5.20 -4.64 23.32
N HIS A 125 5.14 -3.96 22.18
CA HIS A 125 6.17 -3.05 21.70
C HIS A 125 5.60 -1.67 21.41
N GLU A 126 6.28 -0.61 21.86
CA GLU A 126 5.89 0.78 21.61
C GLU A 126 6.68 1.36 20.44
N CYS A 127 5.98 1.69 19.36
CA CYS A 127 6.47 2.52 18.28
C CYS A 127 6.25 3.99 18.61
N ARG A 128 7.27 4.81 18.38
CA ARG A 128 7.23 6.26 18.58
C ARG A 128 7.89 6.97 17.38
N ARG A 129 7.56 8.24 17.23
CA ARG A 129 8.20 9.12 16.24
C ARG A 129 9.69 9.30 16.47
#